data_AF-A0A497MY62-F1
#
_entry.id   AF-A0A497MY62-F1
#
_cell.length_a   1.000
_cell.length_b   1.000
_cell.length_c   1.000
_cell.angle_alpha   90.00
_cell.angle_beta   90.00
_cell.angle_gamma   90.00
#
_symmetry.space_group_name_H-M   'P 1'
#
loop_
_entity.id
_entity.type
_entity.pdbx_description
1 polymer ?
#
loop_
_entity_poly.entity_id
_entity_poly.type
_entity_poly.pdbx_seq_one_letter_code
_entity_poly.pdbx_strand_id
1 'polypeptide(L)'
;MWVSRILITAENEKWALTSARAATGFAVSIIMSPAEGGIERTVPPSETPDGRPGVYIHLYHNTGFGLKDQLIRRVGQCILTCPTTAAFDGLGERAVKRLKIGGSLRYFGDGFQKKDTIGGRTVWRIPVMEGEFIVEHRFGVKLGVAGGNFLILSENAKAGLEAAEKAVEAISGQVEDVVLPFPGGICRSGSKVGSMKYKLPASTNHLYCPILKNVVAETKIPANVNNVYEIVINGLNLKAVRKAMKVGIEAAMQVPGVVKISAANFGGKLGPYKIALKSLGL
;
A
#
# COMPACT_ATOMS: atom_id res chain seq x y z
N MET A 1 -7.95 8.84 1.00
CA MET A 1 -8.62 7.93 0.04
C MET A 1 -9.49 6.94 0.79
N TRP A 2 -10.47 6.32 0.14
CA TRP A 2 -11.15 5.16 0.73
C TRP A 2 -10.18 4.00 0.80
N VAL A 3 -10.21 3.24 1.91
CA VAL A 3 -9.36 2.06 2.12
C VAL A 3 -10.17 0.90 2.71
N SER A 4 -9.81 -0.31 2.32
CA SER A 4 -10.15 -1.55 3.03
C SER A 4 -8.87 -2.29 3.43
N ARG A 5 -8.92 -2.97 4.57
CA ARG A 5 -7.88 -3.87 5.05
C ARG A 5 -8.43 -5.29 5.01
N ILE A 6 -7.70 -6.19 4.39
CA ILE A 6 -8.10 -7.59 4.17
C ILE A 6 -7.07 -8.46 4.87
N LEU A 7 -7.54 -9.40 5.67
CA LEU A 7 -6.73 -10.51 6.16
C LEU A 7 -6.88 -11.67 5.17
N ILE A 8 -5.78 -12.15 4.62
CA ILE A 8 -5.71 -13.36 3.82
C ILE A 8 -5.07 -14.43 4.68
N THR A 9 -5.76 -15.52 4.95
CA THR A 9 -5.16 -16.69 5.62
C THR A 9 -4.96 -17.82 4.61
N ALA A 10 -4.01 -18.70 4.86
CA ALA A 10 -3.70 -19.84 3.99
C ALA A 10 -3.10 -20.98 4.81
N GLU A 11 -2.83 -22.11 4.18
CA GLU A 11 -2.18 -23.27 4.83
C GLU A 11 -0.83 -22.92 5.46
N ASN A 12 -0.08 -22.02 4.82
CA ASN A 12 1.20 -21.52 5.32
C ASN A 12 1.47 -20.09 4.83
N GLU A 13 2.47 -19.44 5.45
CA GLU A 13 2.84 -18.06 5.12
C GLU A 13 3.19 -17.88 3.64
N LYS A 14 3.83 -18.88 3.00
CA LYS A 14 4.19 -18.83 1.58
C LYS A 14 2.95 -18.62 0.69
N TRP A 15 1.87 -19.36 0.94
CA TRP A 15 0.64 -19.23 0.15
C TRP A 15 -0.12 -17.92 0.46
N ALA A 16 -0.17 -17.51 1.73
CA ALA A 16 -0.77 -16.23 2.11
C ALA A 16 -0.05 -15.05 1.43
N LEU A 17 1.29 -15.06 1.42
CA LEU A 17 2.09 -14.05 0.72
C LEU A 17 1.95 -14.12 -0.80
N THR A 18 1.81 -15.32 -1.36
CA THR A 18 1.60 -15.50 -2.81
C THR A 18 0.29 -14.83 -3.24
N SER A 19 -0.81 -15.10 -2.53
CA SER A 19 -2.09 -14.43 -2.79
C SER A 19 -2.02 -12.93 -2.56
N ALA A 20 -1.39 -12.50 -1.46
CA ALA A 20 -1.23 -11.09 -1.13
C ALA A 20 -0.49 -10.32 -2.25
N ARG A 21 0.64 -10.85 -2.74
CA ARG A 21 1.41 -10.27 -3.85
C ARG A 21 0.59 -10.18 -5.14
N ALA A 22 -0.17 -11.22 -5.47
CA ALA A 22 -1.06 -11.20 -6.63
C ALA A 22 -2.17 -10.15 -6.47
N ALA A 23 -2.83 -10.12 -5.31
CA ALA A 23 -3.94 -9.23 -5.01
C ALA A 23 -3.52 -7.75 -4.95
N THR A 24 -2.26 -7.45 -4.58
CA THR A 24 -1.71 -6.09 -4.56
C THR A 24 -0.83 -5.77 -5.77
N GLY A 25 -0.71 -6.68 -6.74
CA GLY A 25 -0.04 -6.46 -8.01
C GLY A 25 -0.78 -5.41 -8.87
N PHE A 26 -0.02 -4.67 -9.70
CA PHE A 26 -0.56 -3.57 -10.51
C PHE A 26 -1.47 -2.61 -9.71
N ALA A 27 -1.02 -2.23 -8.51
CA ALA A 27 -1.73 -1.33 -7.59
C ALA A 27 -0.78 -0.23 -7.08
N VAL A 28 -0.03 0.41 -8.00
CA VAL A 28 1.07 1.31 -7.64
C VAL A 28 0.58 2.73 -7.36
N SER A 29 -0.22 3.29 -8.27
CA SER A 29 -0.72 4.65 -8.15
C SER A 29 -2.03 4.80 -8.91
N ILE A 30 -3.04 5.42 -8.28
CA ILE A 30 -4.37 5.60 -8.88
C ILE A 30 -4.35 6.53 -10.10
N ILE A 31 -3.20 7.13 -10.43
CA ILE A 31 -3.01 7.91 -11.66
C ILE A 31 -3.23 7.04 -12.89
N MET A 32 -2.77 5.77 -12.88
CA MET A 32 -2.97 4.82 -13.99
C MET A 32 -3.13 3.35 -13.56
N SER A 33 -2.85 3.00 -12.31
CA SER A 33 -3.21 1.68 -11.76
C SER A 33 -4.69 1.67 -11.37
N PRO A 34 -5.39 0.52 -11.46
CA PRO A 34 -6.79 0.42 -11.05
C PRO A 34 -7.04 0.68 -9.55
N ALA A 35 -6.01 0.54 -8.72
CA ALA A 35 -6.03 0.81 -7.29
C ALA A 35 -4.65 1.26 -6.81
N GLU A 36 -4.56 1.68 -5.55
CA GLU A 36 -3.32 1.65 -4.78
C GLU A 36 -3.40 0.54 -3.74
N GLY A 37 -2.33 -0.20 -3.49
CA GLY A 37 -2.37 -1.28 -2.53
C GLY A 37 -1.00 -1.86 -2.21
N GLY A 38 -0.93 -2.64 -1.15
CA GLY A 38 0.31 -3.27 -0.71
C GLY A 38 0.10 -4.21 0.46
N ILE A 39 1.17 -4.93 0.78
CA ILE A 39 1.24 -5.82 1.93
C ILE A 39 1.62 -4.99 3.15
N GLU A 40 0.88 -5.16 4.24
CA GLU A 40 1.20 -4.53 5.52
C GLU A 40 2.15 -5.43 6.32
N ARG A 41 1.67 -6.61 6.74
CA ARG A 41 2.45 -7.55 7.56
C ARG A 41 1.90 -8.98 7.51
N THR A 42 2.73 -9.94 7.89
CA THR A 42 2.30 -11.30 8.22
C THR A 42 1.63 -11.33 9.59
N VAL A 43 0.84 -12.39 9.83
CA VAL A 43 -0.01 -12.57 11.02
C VAL A 43 0.11 -14.02 11.49
N PRO A 44 0.45 -14.26 12.77
CA PRO A 44 0.54 -15.62 13.28
C PRO A 44 -0.85 -16.26 13.41
N PRO A 45 -0.94 -17.60 13.37
CA PRO A 45 -2.20 -18.34 13.51
C PRO A 45 -3.07 -17.91 14.70
N SER A 46 -2.44 -17.59 15.84
CA SER A 46 -3.10 -17.18 17.08
C SER A 46 -3.90 -15.88 16.99
N GLU A 47 -3.68 -15.07 15.96
CA GLU A 47 -4.37 -13.79 15.75
C GLU A 47 -5.45 -13.87 14.65
N THR A 48 -5.67 -15.05 14.07
CA THR A 48 -6.57 -15.20 12.92
C THR A 48 -7.88 -15.91 13.26
N PRO A 49 -9.00 -15.61 12.55
CA PRO A 49 -10.30 -16.19 12.87
C PRO A 49 -10.40 -17.70 12.67
N ASP A 50 -9.56 -18.27 11.81
CA ASP A 50 -9.54 -19.68 11.43
C ASP A 50 -8.30 -20.43 11.95
N GLY A 51 -7.46 -19.79 12.75
CA GLY A 51 -6.28 -20.41 13.36
C GLY A 51 -5.18 -20.77 12.37
N ARG A 52 -5.05 -20.02 11.27
CA ARG A 52 -4.07 -20.25 10.20
C ARG A 52 -3.16 -19.04 9.99
N PRO A 53 -1.92 -19.21 9.50
CA PRO A 53 -1.07 -18.06 9.23
C PRO A 53 -1.70 -17.17 8.14
N GLY A 54 -1.48 -15.86 8.26
CA GLY A 54 -2.09 -14.90 7.36
C GLY A 54 -1.24 -13.69 7.04
N VAL A 55 -1.79 -12.83 6.19
CA VAL A 55 -1.18 -11.58 5.73
C VAL A 55 -2.25 -10.51 5.65
N TYR A 56 -1.97 -9.34 6.22
CA TYR A 56 -2.78 -8.15 6.00
C TYR A 56 -2.34 -7.42 4.73
N ILE A 57 -3.33 -7.07 3.90
CA ILE A 57 -3.14 -6.17 2.76
C ILE A 57 -4.07 -4.97 2.84
N HIS A 58 -3.68 -3.86 2.20
CA HIS A 58 -4.55 -2.72 1.98
C HIS A 58 -4.86 -2.52 0.51
N LEU A 59 -6.09 -2.06 0.24
CA LEU A 59 -6.51 -1.55 -1.07
C LEU A 59 -7.15 -0.17 -0.89
N TYR A 60 -6.72 0.77 -1.72
CA TYR A 60 -7.11 2.17 -1.72
C TYR A 60 -7.71 2.58 -3.06
N HIS A 61 -8.69 3.47 -3.01
CA HIS A 61 -9.23 4.15 -4.18
C HIS A 61 -9.74 5.55 -3.81
N ASN A 62 -9.76 6.47 -4.77
CA ASN A 62 -10.30 7.82 -4.56
C ASN A 62 -11.83 7.83 -4.33
N THR A 63 -12.58 6.82 -4.77
CA THR A 63 -14.04 6.72 -4.63
C THR A 63 -14.45 5.43 -3.93
N GLY A 64 -15.57 5.45 -3.22
CA GLY A 64 -16.10 4.24 -2.57
C GLY A 64 -16.59 3.19 -3.55
N PHE A 65 -17.08 3.61 -4.73
CA PHE A 65 -17.48 2.71 -5.81
C PHE A 65 -16.27 1.99 -6.41
N GLY A 66 -15.21 2.74 -6.75
CA GLY A 66 -13.98 2.17 -7.27
C GLY A 66 -13.32 1.22 -6.28
N LEU A 67 -13.32 1.55 -4.97
CA LEU A 67 -12.84 0.63 -3.95
C LEU A 67 -13.64 -0.68 -3.93
N LYS A 68 -14.98 -0.61 -4.01
CA LYS A 68 -15.82 -1.81 -4.05
C LYS A 68 -15.51 -2.69 -5.26
N ASP A 69 -15.40 -2.10 -6.44
CA ASP A 69 -15.05 -2.82 -7.68
C ASP A 69 -13.68 -3.51 -7.54
N GLN A 70 -12.67 -2.79 -7.06
CA GLN A 70 -11.33 -3.33 -6.87
C GLN A 70 -11.27 -4.44 -5.82
N LEU A 71 -12.04 -4.34 -4.74
CA LEU A 71 -12.18 -5.43 -3.76
C LEU A 71 -12.76 -6.68 -4.41
N ILE A 72 -13.87 -6.57 -5.15
CA ILE A 72 -14.49 -7.72 -5.82
C ILE A 72 -13.51 -8.38 -6.80
N ARG A 73 -12.85 -7.58 -7.65
CA ARG A 73 -11.91 -8.10 -8.64
C ARG A 73 -10.71 -8.77 -8.01
N ARG A 74 -10.06 -8.12 -7.03
CA ARG A 74 -8.82 -8.62 -6.44
C ARG A 74 -9.07 -9.81 -5.50
N VAL A 75 -10.14 -9.78 -4.70
CA VAL A 75 -10.51 -10.95 -3.91
C VAL A 75 -10.94 -12.10 -4.83
N GLY A 76 -11.75 -11.83 -5.86
CA GLY A 76 -12.27 -12.88 -6.75
C GLY A 76 -11.23 -13.47 -7.73
N GLN A 77 -10.20 -12.73 -8.13
CA GLN A 77 -9.24 -13.18 -9.15
C GLN A 77 -7.85 -13.47 -8.61
N CYS A 78 -7.54 -13.09 -7.36
CA CYS A 78 -6.22 -13.28 -6.77
C CYS A 78 -6.25 -13.97 -5.40
N ILE A 79 -7.40 -13.98 -4.72
CA ILE A 79 -7.56 -14.67 -3.43
C ILE A 79 -8.36 -15.95 -3.65
N LEU A 80 -9.62 -15.86 -4.11
CA LEU A 80 -10.47 -17.03 -4.40
C LEU A 80 -9.78 -18.09 -5.25
N THR A 81 -8.96 -17.68 -6.22
CA THR A 81 -8.23 -18.54 -7.15
C THR A 81 -6.89 -19.05 -6.62
N CYS A 82 -6.41 -18.52 -5.48
CA CYS A 82 -5.14 -18.89 -4.90
C CYS A 82 -5.30 -20.07 -3.92
N PRO A 83 -4.44 -21.10 -4.00
CA PRO A 83 -4.57 -22.30 -3.18
C PRO A 83 -4.68 -22.01 -1.68
N THR A 84 -5.57 -22.76 -1.02
CA THR A 84 -5.79 -22.82 0.42
C THR A 84 -6.34 -21.54 1.06
N THR A 85 -6.58 -20.48 0.28
CA THR A 85 -6.82 -19.17 0.90
C THR A 85 -8.22 -19.01 1.51
N ALA A 86 -8.31 -18.14 2.52
CA ALA A 86 -9.55 -17.53 2.96
C ALA A 86 -9.37 -16.01 3.10
N ALA A 87 -10.45 -15.24 3.04
CA ALA A 87 -10.42 -13.79 3.12
C ALA A 87 -11.38 -13.24 4.19
N PHE A 88 -10.84 -12.43 5.12
CA PHE A 88 -11.56 -11.84 6.24
C PHE A 88 -11.40 -10.31 6.31
N ASP A 89 -12.35 -9.63 6.95
CA ASP A 89 -12.27 -8.20 7.23
C ASP A 89 -11.16 -7.91 8.23
N GLY A 90 -10.19 -7.09 7.83
CA GLY A 90 -9.09 -6.65 8.68
C GLY A 90 -9.29 -5.31 9.36
N LEU A 91 -10.38 -4.56 9.06
CA LEU A 91 -10.65 -3.28 9.71
C LEU A 91 -11.39 -3.43 11.04
N GLY A 92 -12.29 -4.41 11.17
CA GLY A 92 -13.07 -4.60 12.39
C GLY A 92 -13.86 -3.36 12.76
N GLU A 93 -13.84 -2.97 14.04
CA GLU A 93 -14.59 -1.80 14.55
C GLU A 93 -14.11 -0.47 13.96
N ARG A 94 -12.91 -0.40 13.38
CA ARG A 94 -12.36 0.81 12.75
C ARG A 94 -13.07 1.19 11.44
N ALA A 95 -13.96 0.33 10.94
CA ALA A 95 -14.70 0.54 9.71
C ALA A 95 -15.85 1.54 9.90
N VAL A 96 -15.95 2.54 9.01
CA VAL A 96 -17.07 3.51 9.04
C VAL A 96 -18.30 3.02 8.26
N LYS A 97 -18.10 2.03 7.37
CA LYS A 97 -19.16 1.29 6.70
C LYS A 97 -18.62 -0.06 6.22
N ARG A 98 -19.51 -0.95 5.78
CA ARG A 98 -19.17 -2.31 5.34
C ARG A 98 -19.75 -2.62 3.96
N LEU A 99 -18.93 -3.18 3.08
CA LEU A 99 -19.31 -3.56 1.71
C LEU A 99 -19.50 -5.08 1.62
N LYS A 100 -20.56 -5.54 0.93
CA LYS A 100 -20.88 -6.97 0.74
C LYS A 100 -19.95 -7.65 -0.29
N ILE A 101 -18.66 -7.74 -0.02
CA ILE A 101 -17.69 -8.34 -0.97
C ILE A 101 -17.86 -9.86 -1.05
N GLY A 102 -17.72 -10.60 0.06
CA GLY A 102 -17.99 -12.03 0.07
C GLY A 102 -19.44 -12.36 -0.29
N GLY A 103 -20.38 -11.50 0.13
CA GLY A 103 -21.75 -11.56 -0.36
C GLY A 103 -21.85 -11.51 -1.88
N SER A 104 -21.11 -10.67 -2.58
CA SER A 104 -21.11 -10.64 -4.05
C SER A 104 -20.38 -11.85 -4.66
N LEU A 105 -19.26 -12.28 -4.08
CA LEU A 105 -18.47 -13.40 -4.61
C LEU A 105 -19.15 -14.76 -4.44
N ARG A 106 -20.04 -14.90 -3.45
CA ARG A 106 -20.76 -16.16 -3.17
C ARG A 106 -21.48 -16.75 -4.38
N TYR A 107 -21.91 -15.91 -5.33
CA TYR A 107 -22.61 -16.37 -6.54
C TYR A 107 -21.73 -17.22 -7.46
N PHE A 108 -20.40 -17.18 -7.30
CA PHE A 108 -19.50 -18.11 -8.01
C PHE A 108 -19.78 -19.58 -7.64
N GLY A 109 -20.35 -19.85 -6.46
CA GLY A 109 -20.74 -21.19 -6.05
C GLY A 109 -22.01 -21.72 -6.73
N ASP A 110 -22.62 -20.96 -7.66
CA ASP A 110 -23.74 -21.39 -8.50
C ASP A 110 -24.91 -22.07 -7.76
N GLY A 111 -25.27 -21.53 -6.59
CA GLY A 111 -26.35 -22.06 -5.75
C GLY A 111 -25.90 -23.07 -4.69
N PHE A 112 -24.68 -23.59 -4.78
CA PHE A 112 -24.11 -24.53 -3.81
C PHE A 112 -23.41 -23.88 -2.63
N GLN A 113 -23.20 -22.55 -2.66
CA GLN A 113 -22.59 -21.83 -1.55
C GLN A 113 -23.43 -21.91 -0.27
N LYS A 114 -22.75 -22.06 0.88
CA LYS A 114 -23.37 -22.09 2.21
C LYS A 114 -22.94 -20.91 3.05
N LYS A 115 -23.88 -20.37 3.83
CA LYS A 115 -23.58 -19.36 4.86
C LYS A 115 -23.10 -20.10 6.12
N ASP A 116 -22.05 -19.60 6.75
CA ASP A 116 -21.49 -20.18 7.99
C ASP A 116 -20.93 -19.09 8.93
N THR A 117 -20.39 -19.50 10.07
CA THR A 117 -19.71 -18.65 11.05
C THR A 117 -18.35 -19.22 11.43
N ILE A 118 -17.28 -18.41 11.29
CA ILE A 118 -15.90 -18.77 11.69
C ILE A 118 -15.33 -17.65 12.55
N GLY A 119 -14.81 -17.97 13.74
CA GLY A 119 -14.28 -16.97 14.67
C GLY A 119 -15.29 -15.84 14.99
N GLY A 120 -16.58 -16.19 15.09
CA GLY A 120 -17.68 -15.22 15.30
C GLY A 120 -18.04 -14.37 14.08
N ARG A 121 -17.43 -14.61 12.92
CA ARG A 121 -17.64 -13.83 11.68
C ARG A 121 -18.56 -14.58 10.73
N THR A 122 -19.55 -13.88 10.18
CA THR A 122 -20.40 -14.45 9.13
C THR A 122 -19.61 -14.59 7.83
N VAL A 123 -19.46 -15.82 7.36
CA VAL A 123 -18.73 -16.17 6.13
C VAL A 123 -19.62 -16.86 5.10
N TRP A 124 -19.13 -16.94 3.88
CA TRP A 124 -19.62 -17.83 2.83
C TRP A 124 -18.57 -18.91 2.57
N ARG A 125 -19.01 -20.17 2.53
CA ARG A 125 -18.26 -21.31 1.99
C ARG A 125 -18.68 -21.50 0.54
N ILE A 126 -17.75 -21.29 -0.38
CA ILE A 126 -17.98 -21.35 -1.82
C ILE A 126 -17.28 -22.62 -2.34
N PRO A 127 -18.01 -23.63 -2.84
CA PRO A 127 -17.39 -24.82 -3.41
C PRO A 127 -16.50 -24.46 -4.61
N VAL A 128 -15.29 -25.02 -4.63
CA VAL A 128 -14.28 -24.85 -5.70
C VAL A 128 -13.53 -26.19 -5.89
N MET A 129 -12.68 -26.30 -6.91
CA MET A 129 -11.97 -27.57 -7.20
C MET A 129 -11.12 -28.09 -6.02
N GLU A 130 -10.49 -27.19 -5.27
CA GLU A 130 -9.66 -27.56 -4.10
C GLU A 130 -10.50 -28.03 -2.89
N GLY A 131 -11.80 -27.69 -2.87
CA GLY A 131 -12.67 -27.86 -1.71
C GLY A 131 -13.56 -26.65 -1.53
N GLU A 132 -13.23 -25.77 -0.57
CA GLU A 132 -14.02 -24.58 -0.27
C GLU A 132 -13.16 -23.32 -0.21
N PHE A 133 -13.60 -22.26 -0.89
CA PHE A 133 -13.11 -20.92 -0.64
C PHE A 133 -13.98 -20.24 0.42
N ILE A 134 -13.34 -19.77 1.50
CA ILE A 134 -13.99 -19.10 2.62
C ILE A 134 -13.82 -17.58 2.49
N VAL A 135 -14.92 -16.83 2.53
CA VAL A 135 -14.88 -15.37 2.48
C VAL A 135 -15.89 -14.72 3.42
N GLU A 136 -15.44 -13.76 4.21
CA GLU A 136 -16.30 -12.99 5.09
C GLU A 136 -17.38 -12.22 4.30
N HIS A 137 -18.62 -12.24 4.78
CA HIS A 137 -19.76 -11.68 4.05
C HIS A 137 -19.55 -10.20 3.70
N ARG A 138 -18.92 -9.44 4.60
CA ARG A 138 -18.71 -8.00 4.49
C ARG A 138 -17.30 -7.60 4.89
N PHE A 139 -16.76 -6.63 4.16
CA PHE A 139 -15.45 -6.02 4.44
C PHE A 139 -15.65 -4.58 4.85
N GLY A 140 -14.94 -4.18 5.92
CA GLY A 140 -14.91 -2.83 6.40
C GLY A 140 -14.26 -1.90 5.38
N VAL A 141 -14.70 -0.66 5.37
CA VAL A 141 -13.98 0.43 4.70
C VAL A 141 -13.97 1.67 5.58
N LYS A 142 -12.93 2.49 5.40
CA LYS A 142 -12.80 3.80 6.05
C LYS A 142 -12.08 4.80 5.14
N LEU A 143 -11.96 6.04 5.60
CA LEU A 143 -11.03 6.99 5.02
C LEU A 143 -9.63 6.76 5.61
N GLY A 144 -8.65 6.56 4.74
CA GLY A 144 -7.23 6.49 5.06
C GLY A 144 -6.46 7.68 4.49
N VAL A 145 -5.19 7.75 4.85
CA VAL A 145 -4.22 8.75 4.37
C VAL A 145 -3.40 8.11 3.26
N ALA A 146 -3.33 8.74 2.09
CA ALA A 146 -2.54 8.27 0.96
C ALA A 146 -1.56 9.36 0.52
N GLY A 147 -0.36 8.96 0.09
CA GLY A 147 0.66 9.87 -0.43
C GLY A 147 1.54 10.55 0.64
N GLY A 148 1.61 10.03 1.87
CA GLY A 148 2.69 10.41 2.78
C GLY A 148 4.02 10.03 2.12
N ASN A 149 5.03 10.89 2.13
CA ASN A 149 6.26 10.60 1.41
C ASN A 149 7.48 11.31 1.99
N PHE A 150 8.65 10.77 1.67
CA PHE A 150 9.92 11.49 1.78
C PHE A 150 10.84 11.10 0.62
N LEU A 151 11.78 11.99 0.33
CA LEU A 151 12.78 11.86 -0.73
C LEU A 151 14.15 11.63 -0.09
N ILE A 152 14.89 10.67 -0.63
CA ILE A 152 16.27 10.37 -0.26
C ILE A 152 17.16 10.88 -1.39
N LEU A 153 17.92 11.95 -1.13
CA LEU A 153 18.87 12.52 -2.07
C LEU A 153 20.26 12.03 -1.70
N SER A 154 20.92 11.34 -2.64
CA SER A 154 22.19 10.66 -2.40
C SER A 154 23.25 10.97 -3.45
N GLU A 155 24.51 10.74 -3.07
CA GLU A 155 25.68 11.00 -3.92
C GLU A 155 25.72 10.10 -5.16
N ASN A 156 25.16 8.89 -5.06
CA ASN A 156 25.15 7.91 -6.14
C ASN A 156 24.01 6.90 -5.97
N ALA A 157 23.72 6.13 -7.03
CA ALA A 157 22.61 5.19 -7.05
C ALA A 157 22.72 4.05 -6.01
N LYS A 158 23.95 3.61 -5.67
CA LYS A 158 24.18 2.56 -4.70
C LYS A 158 23.76 3.01 -3.30
N ALA A 159 24.27 4.16 -2.85
CA ALA A 159 23.90 4.75 -1.56
C ALA A 159 22.39 5.06 -1.48
N GLY A 160 21.82 5.58 -2.56
CA GLY A 160 20.38 5.87 -2.63
C GLY A 160 19.50 4.63 -2.51
N LEU A 161 19.85 3.55 -3.21
CA LEU A 161 19.08 2.31 -3.17
C LEU A 161 19.21 1.62 -1.81
N GLU A 162 20.43 1.52 -1.25
CA GLU A 162 20.64 0.94 0.09
C GLU A 162 19.84 1.71 1.15
N ALA A 163 19.82 3.04 1.10
CA ALA A 163 19.04 3.87 2.01
C ALA A 163 17.53 3.66 1.86
N ALA A 164 17.06 3.51 0.62
CA ALA A 164 15.65 3.25 0.32
C ALA A 164 15.23 1.85 0.80
N GLU A 165 16.06 0.83 0.61
CA GLU A 165 15.84 -0.54 1.08
C GLU A 165 15.79 -0.58 2.62
N LYS A 166 16.77 0.03 3.32
CA LYS A 166 16.74 0.13 4.79
C LYS A 166 15.51 0.86 5.31
N ALA A 167 15.05 1.89 4.60
CA ALA A 167 13.80 2.58 4.94
C ALA A 167 12.58 1.67 4.80
N VAL A 168 12.48 0.92 3.70
CA VAL A 168 11.40 -0.06 3.47
C VAL A 168 11.41 -1.13 4.56
N GLU A 169 12.56 -1.71 4.85
CA GLU A 169 12.74 -2.72 5.90
C GLU A 169 12.32 -2.19 7.28
N ALA A 170 12.76 -0.98 7.65
CA ALA A 170 12.40 -0.36 8.92
C ALA A 170 10.90 -0.09 9.02
N ILE A 171 10.27 0.40 7.94
CA ILE A 171 8.82 0.65 7.92
C ILE A 171 8.06 -0.67 8.06
N SER A 172 8.37 -1.65 7.21
CA SER A 172 7.68 -2.95 7.19
C SER A 172 7.90 -3.77 8.47
N GLY A 173 9.05 -3.62 9.13
CA GLY A 173 9.36 -4.35 10.36
C GLY A 173 8.83 -3.70 11.64
N GLN A 174 8.53 -2.39 11.65
CA GLN A 174 8.25 -1.64 12.89
C GLN A 174 6.91 -0.91 12.91
N VAL A 175 6.19 -0.84 11.78
CA VAL A 175 4.98 -0.01 11.64
C VAL A 175 3.82 -0.80 11.05
N GLU A 176 2.81 -1.01 11.87
CA GLU A 176 1.50 -1.51 11.44
C GLU A 176 0.65 -0.39 10.82
N ASP A 177 -0.45 -0.77 10.18
CA ASP A 177 -1.45 0.12 9.57
C ASP A 177 -0.93 0.96 8.38
N VAL A 178 0.21 0.59 7.76
CA VAL A 178 0.78 1.24 6.57
C VAL A 178 1.15 0.25 5.47
N VAL A 179 1.20 0.74 4.23
CA VAL A 179 1.72 0.00 3.07
C VAL A 179 2.54 0.92 2.18
N LEU A 180 3.46 0.32 1.42
CA LEU A 180 4.31 0.98 0.44
C LEU A 180 3.92 0.51 -0.96
N PRO A 181 3.08 1.25 -1.71
CA PRO A 181 2.42 0.72 -2.91
C PRO A 181 3.33 0.61 -4.13
N PHE A 182 4.50 1.23 -4.11
CA PHE A 182 5.45 1.18 -5.23
C PHE A 182 6.19 -0.17 -5.28
N PRO A 183 6.77 -0.55 -6.45
CA PRO A 183 7.56 -1.77 -6.55
C PRO A 183 8.71 -1.79 -5.53
N GLY A 184 8.75 -2.84 -4.69
CA GLY A 184 9.70 -2.93 -3.58
C GLY A 184 9.55 -1.82 -2.52
N GLY A 185 8.44 -1.08 -2.53
CA GLY A 185 8.21 0.09 -1.69
C GLY A 185 8.89 1.38 -2.16
N ILE A 186 9.55 1.38 -3.32
CA ILE A 186 10.45 2.46 -3.76
C ILE A 186 9.99 3.07 -5.08
N CYS A 187 9.81 4.39 -5.10
CA CYS A 187 9.53 5.18 -6.29
C CYS A 187 10.81 5.79 -6.85
N ARG A 188 11.23 5.36 -8.05
CA ARG A 188 12.40 5.93 -8.76
C ARG A 188 12.06 7.10 -9.66
N SER A 189 10.80 7.23 -10.06
CA SER A 189 10.41 8.11 -11.17
C SER A 189 10.17 9.55 -10.73
N GLY A 190 9.50 9.74 -9.59
CA GLY A 190 9.08 11.03 -9.06
C GLY A 190 8.16 11.78 -10.02
N SER A 191 6.96 12.16 -9.57
CA SER A 191 6.01 12.88 -10.44
C SER A 191 5.68 14.27 -9.93
N LYS A 192 5.34 15.16 -10.86
CA LYS A 192 4.63 16.41 -10.60
C LYS A 192 3.26 16.37 -11.27
N VAL A 193 2.33 17.16 -10.75
CA VAL A 193 1.02 17.34 -11.37
C VAL A 193 1.17 18.09 -12.69
N GLY A 194 0.47 17.60 -13.71
CA GLY A 194 0.46 18.17 -15.04
C GLY A 194 1.74 17.93 -15.83
N SER A 195 1.87 18.64 -16.94
CA SER A 195 3.06 18.68 -17.78
C SER A 195 3.22 20.08 -18.37
N MET A 196 4.47 20.51 -18.56
CA MET A 196 4.78 21.83 -19.13
C MET A 196 4.61 21.87 -20.65
N LYS A 197 4.63 20.70 -21.32
CA LYS A 197 4.65 20.59 -22.79
C LYS A 197 3.46 19.82 -23.37
N TYR A 198 2.84 18.94 -22.59
CA TYR A 198 1.84 17.99 -23.08
C TYR A 198 0.58 18.00 -22.21
N LYS A 199 -0.55 17.57 -22.76
CA LYS A 199 -1.80 17.35 -22.00
C LYS A 199 -1.72 16.01 -21.25
N LEU A 200 -0.96 15.99 -20.15
CA LEU A 200 -0.80 14.80 -19.30
C LEU A 200 -1.20 15.13 -17.85
N PRO A 201 -1.84 14.19 -17.12
CA PRO A 201 -2.22 14.40 -15.72
C PRO A 201 -1.01 14.47 -14.77
N ALA A 202 0.08 13.79 -15.13
CA ALA A 202 1.34 13.81 -14.40
C ALA A 202 2.52 13.68 -15.37
N SER A 203 3.68 14.17 -14.95
CA SER A 203 4.95 14.02 -15.67
C SER A 203 6.12 14.01 -14.69
N THR A 204 7.35 13.77 -15.18
CA THR A 204 8.55 13.75 -14.32
C THR A 204 8.67 15.01 -13.45
N ASN A 205 9.05 14.81 -12.19
CA ASN A 205 9.39 15.91 -11.30
C ASN A 205 10.79 16.42 -11.62
N HIS A 206 10.89 17.17 -12.72
CA HIS A 206 12.13 17.75 -13.23
C HIS A 206 12.95 18.54 -12.19
N LEU A 207 12.30 19.14 -11.18
CA LEU A 207 12.98 19.84 -10.08
C LEU A 207 13.83 18.90 -9.22
N TYR A 208 13.48 17.62 -9.17
CA TYR A 208 14.20 16.57 -8.42
C TYR A 208 14.86 15.55 -9.35
N CYS A 209 15.15 15.92 -10.60
CA CYS A 209 15.80 15.02 -11.56
C CYS A 209 17.31 15.32 -11.63
N PRO A 210 18.20 14.43 -11.13
CA PRO A 210 19.64 14.72 -11.10
C PRO A 210 20.26 14.98 -12.47
N ILE A 211 19.78 14.30 -13.51
CA ILE A 211 20.24 14.50 -14.90
C ILE A 211 19.96 15.92 -15.40
N LEU A 212 18.95 16.60 -14.86
CA LEU A 212 18.53 17.93 -15.28
C LEU A 212 19.07 19.05 -14.39
N LYS A 213 19.93 18.75 -13.39
CA LYS A 213 20.34 19.73 -12.37
C LYS A 213 21.09 20.95 -12.94
N ASN A 214 21.75 20.81 -14.09
CA ASN A 214 22.44 21.91 -14.79
C ASN A 214 21.59 22.57 -15.88
N VAL A 215 20.39 22.05 -16.16
CA VAL A 215 19.49 22.54 -17.21
C VAL A 215 18.30 23.29 -16.62
N VAL A 216 17.79 22.84 -15.47
CA VAL A 216 16.63 23.42 -14.79
C VAL A 216 17.09 24.45 -13.76
N ALA A 217 16.81 25.72 -14.00
CA ALA A 217 17.24 26.82 -13.14
C ALA A 217 16.74 26.69 -11.68
N GLU A 218 15.49 26.27 -11.46
CA GLU A 218 14.94 26.11 -10.10
C GLU A 218 15.19 24.71 -9.49
N THR A 219 16.20 23.98 -9.96
CA THR A 219 16.54 22.64 -9.46
C THR A 219 16.58 22.59 -7.93
N LYS A 220 16.06 21.50 -7.37
CA LYS A 220 16.14 21.17 -5.94
C LYS A 220 17.24 20.17 -5.63
N ILE A 221 18.06 19.82 -6.64
CA ILE A 221 19.17 18.88 -6.54
C ILE A 221 20.46 19.62 -6.17
N PRO A 222 21.06 19.35 -4.99
CA PRO A 222 22.41 19.83 -4.65
C PRO A 222 23.48 19.34 -5.63
N ALA A 223 24.59 20.06 -5.73
CA ALA A 223 25.67 19.76 -6.68
C ALA A 223 26.23 18.33 -6.52
N ASN A 224 26.40 17.86 -5.28
CA ASN A 224 26.92 16.54 -4.94
C ASN A 224 25.87 15.40 -4.97
N VAL A 225 24.61 15.68 -5.33
CA VAL A 225 23.56 14.65 -5.45
C VAL A 225 23.46 14.17 -6.89
N ASN A 226 23.47 12.85 -7.08
CA ASN A 226 23.34 12.20 -8.39
C ASN A 226 22.24 11.13 -8.45
N ASN A 227 21.55 10.86 -7.34
CA ASN A 227 20.42 9.94 -7.28
C ASN A 227 19.33 10.45 -6.32
N VAL A 228 18.07 10.18 -6.67
CA VAL A 228 16.91 10.45 -5.81
C VAL A 228 15.98 9.26 -5.85
N TYR A 229 15.57 8.79 -4.68
CA TYR A 229 14.44 7.88 -4.51
C TYR A 229 13.35 8.53 -3.66
N GLU A 230 12.12 8.12 -3.88
CA GLU A 230 10.95 8.52 -3.11
C GLU A 230 10.35 7.29 -2.43
N ILE A 231 10.06 7.39 -1.13
CA ILE A 231 9.26 6.40 -0.40
C ILE A 231 7.86 6.98 -0.26
N VAL A 232 6.86 6.28 -0.81
CA VAL A 232 5.45 6.66 -0.70
C VAL A 232 4.75 5.70 0.25
N ILE A 233 3.98 6.26 1.18
CA ILE A 233 3.35 5.58 2.29
C ILE A 233 1.86 5.90 2.28
N ASN A 234 1.06 4.84 2.22
CA ASN A 234 -0.36 4.91 2.50
C ASN A 234 -0.63 4.28 3.87
N GLY A 235 -1.58 4.82 4.64
CA GLY A 235 -1.91 4.29 5.95
C GLY A 235 -3.37 4.44 6.34
N LEU A 236 -3.81 3.68 7.34
CA LEU A 236 -5.19 3.73 7.83
C LEU A 236 -5.49 4.97 8.67
N ASN A 237 -4.46 5.69 9.10
CA ASN A 237 -4.55 6.91 9.87
C ASN A 237 -3.25 7.74 9.77
N LEU A 238 -3.32 9.02 10.12
CA LEU A 238 -2.19 9.95 10.03
C LEU A 238 -1.04 9.61 10.99
N LYS A 239 -1.34 9.05 12.17
CA LYS A 239 -0.34 8.68 13.18
C LYS A 239 0.58 7.57 12.64
N ALA A 240 0.00 6.55 12.00
CA ALA A 240 0.75 5.46 11.38
C ALA A 240 1.64 5.97 10.24
N VAL A 241 1.12 6.83 9.36
CA VAL A 241 1.93 7.45 8.27
C VAL A 241 3.08 8.29 8.83
N ARG A 242 2.84 9.09 9.88
CA ARG A 242 3.91 9.87 10.55
C ARG A 242 4.98 8.98 11.17
N LYS A 243 4.58 7.88 11.82
CA LYS A 243 5.51 6.90 12.39
C LYS A 243 6.35 6.25 11.29
N ALA A 244 5.73 5.80 10.19
CA ALA A 244 6.42 5.23 9.04
C ALA A 244 7.42 6.21 8.41
N MET A 245 7.03 7.47 8.20
CA MET A 245 7.96 8.49 7.72
C MET A 245 9.14 8.67 8.68
N LYS A 246 8.89 8.75 9.99
CA LYS A 246 9.94 8.90 10.99
C LYS A 246 10.96 7.76 10.91
N VAL A 247 10.52 6.52 11.09
CA VAL A 247 11.43 5.36 11.15
C VAL A 247 12.15 5.11 9.83
N GLY A 248 11.47 5.34 8.70
CA GLY A 248 12.08 5.21 7.38
C GLY A 248 13.17 6.25 7.14
N ILE A 249 12.97 7.49 7.60
CA ILE A 249 13.96 8.55 7.51
C ILE A 249 15.16 8.25 8.42
N GLU A 250 14.91 7.88 9.68
CA GLU A 250 15.97 7.55 10.64
C GLU A 250 16.87 6.42 10.12
N ALA A 251 16.28 5.39 9.50
CA ALA A 251 17.01 4.28 8.88
C ALA A 251 17.79 4.72 7.63
N ALA A 252 17.18 5.50 6.74
CA ALA A 252 17.84 6.01 5.54
C ALA A 252 19.06 6.88 5.88
N MET A 253 18.96 7.72 6.92
CA MET A 253 20.04 8.61 7.36
C MET A 253 21.29 7.89 7.87
N GLN A 254 21.20 6.60 8.21
CA GLN A 254 22.36 5.81 8.64
C GLN A 254 23.25 5.36 7.47
N VAL A 255 22.85 5.57 6.21
CA VAL A 255 23.60 5.13 5.05
C VAL A 255 24.60 6.21 4.59
N PRO A 256 25.91 5.90 4.56
CA PRO A 256 26.91 6.81 3.99
C PRO A 256 26.59 7.17 2.54
N GLY A 257 26.73 8.46 2.21
CA GLY A 257 26.38 8.99 0.88
C GLY A 257 24.92 9.45 0.73
N VAL A 258 24.10 9.37 1.79
CA VAL A 258 22.86 10.14 1.87
C VAL A 258 23.21 11.60 2.20
N VAL A 259 22.85 12.50 1.30
CA VAL A 259 23.17 13.93 1.40
C VAL A 259 22.05 14.70 2.08
N LYS A 260 20.80 14.38 1.74
CA LYS A 260 19.65 15.14 2.21
C LYS A 260 18.36 14.33 2.19
N ILE A 261 17.53 14.57 3.20
CA ILE A 261 16.14 14.15 3.21
C ILE A 261 15.24 15.33 2.84
N SER A 262 14.27 15.10 1.96
CA SER A 262 13.25 16.07 1.59
C SER A 262 11.87 15.41 1.55
N ALA A 263 10.84 16.14 1.15
CA ALA A 263 9.52 15.59 0.87
C ALA A 263 8.91 16.30 -0.35
N ALA A 264 8.23 15.53 -1.20
CA ALA A 264 7.46 16.07 -2.30
C ALA A 264 6.13 16.62 -1.79
N ASN A 265 5.76 17.81 -2.25
CA ASN A 265 4.46 18.41 -1.99
C ASN A 265 3.97 19.19 -3.21
N PHE A 266 2.68 19.50 -3.22
CA PHE A 266 2.00 20.18 -4.33
C PHE A 266 1.56 21.60 -3.93
N GLY A 267 2.41 22.32 -3.20
CA GLY A 267 2.12 23.68 -2.72
C GLY A 267 0.96 23.76 -1.71
N GLY A 268 0.61 22.63 -1.08
CA GLY A 268 -0.51 22.54 -0.13
C GLY A 268 -1.90 22.63 -0.76
N LYS A 269 -2.02 22.47 -2.09
CA LYS A 269 -3.27 22.69 -2.84
C LYS A 269 -4.10 21.43 -3.11
N LEU A 270 -3.57 20.22 -2.87
CA LEU A 270 -4.23 18.96 -3.24
C LEU A 270 -4.66 18.10 -2.06
N GLY A 271 -3.79 17.94 -1.05
CA GLY A 271 -4.02 17.05 0.07
C GLY A 271 -4.51 17.80 1.33
N PRO A 272 -5.45 17.23 2.10
CA PRO A 272 -5.90 17.82 3.36
C PRO A 272 -4.86 17.71 4.48
N TYR A 273 -3.87 16.82 4.35
CA TYR A 273 -2.82 16.60 5.33
C TYR A 273 -1.49 17.20 4.88
N LYS A 274 -0.81 17.87 5.82
CA LYS A 274 0.55 18.39 5.64
C LYS A 274 1.44 17.81 6.74
N ILE A 275 2.43 17.01 6.34
CA ILE A 275 3.41 16.44 7.27
C ILE A 275 4.72 17.17 7.06
N ALA A 276 5.00 18.17 7.91
CA ALA A 276 6.29 18.84 7.92
C ALA A 276 7.34 17.91 8.54
N LEU A 277 8.47 17.69 7.85
CA LEU A 277 9.53 16.79 8.36
C LEU A 277 10.03 17.18 9.74
N LYS A 278 10.17 18.48 10.03
CA LYS A 278 10.56 19.01 11.35
C LYS A 278 9.61 18.61 12.48
N SER A 279 8.35 18.27 12.16
CA SER A 279 7.35 17.83 13.15
C SER A 279 7.42 16.34 13.48
N LEU A 280 8.34 15.59 12.88
CA LEU A 280 8.50 14.16 13.12
C LEU A 280 9.45 13.85 14.30
N GLY A 281 10.15 14.85 14.83
CA GLY A 281 11.14 14.64 15.89
C GLY A 281 12.25 13.69 15.43
N LEU A 282 12.81 13.99 14.26
CA LEU A 282 13.98 13.34 13.66
C LEU A 282 15.26 13.79 14.34
#